data_AF-A0A9X1R7G2-F1
#
_entry.id   AF-A0A9X1R7G2-F1
#
_cell.length_a   1.000
_cell.length_b   1.000
_cell.length_c   1.000
_cell.angle_alpha   90.00
_cell.angle_beta   90.00
_cell.angle_gamma   90.00
#
_symmetry.space_group_name_H-M   'P 1'
#
loop_
_entity.id
_entity.type
_entity.pdbx_description
1 polymer ?
#
loop_
_entity_poly.entity_id
_entity_poly.type
_entity_poly.pdbx_seq_one_letter_code
_entity_poly.pdbx_strand_id
1 'polypeptide(L)' 'MRRRSEPHTFEQRLEAQRLRLEGELSRLPDGGQRDAVVARLEQLQSAAEMHDFLMVREAAVASR' A
#
# COMPACT_ATOMS: atom_id res chain seq x y z
N MET A 1 11.58 -8.91 -29.34
CA MET A 1 10.97 -7.70 -28.74
C MET A 1 10.77 -7.96 -27.24
N ARG A 2 11.53 -7.31 -26.34
CA ARG A 2 11.41 -7.53 -24.89
C ARG A 2 10.09 -6.91 -24.41
N ARG A 3 9.14 -7.73 -23.92
CA ARG A 3 7.97 -7.24 -23.20
C ARG A 3 8.46 -6.60 -21.91
N ARG A 4 8.50 -5.27 -21.84
CA ARG A 4 8.59 -4.58 -20.55
C ARG A 4 7.18 -4.61 -19.95
N SER A 5 7.04 -5.24 -18.80
CA SER A 5 5.84 -5.08 -17.97
C SER A 5 5.63 -3.59 -17.74
N GLU A 6 4.37 -3.13 -17.77
CA GLU A 6 4.05 -1.75 -17.39
C GLU A 6 4.60 -1.45 -15.99
N PRO A 7 5.07 -0.21 -15.73
CA PRO A 7 5.48 0.20 -14.41
C PRO A 7 4.32 0.00 -13.42
N HIS A 8 4.56 -0.68 -12.30
CA HIS A 8 3.52 -0.82 -11.28
C HIS A 8 3.07 0.57 -10.80
N THR A 9 1.75 0.77 -10.74
CA THR A 9 1.14 1.95 -10.14
C THR A 9 1.43 1.99 -8.63
N PHE A 10 1.22 3.16 -7.99
CA PHE A 10 1.37 3.28 -6.55
C PHE A 10 0.47 2.28 -5.80
N GLU A 11 -0.80 2.19 -6.19
CA GLU A 11 -1.79 1.27 -5.64
C GLU A 11 -1.36 -0.20 -5.78
N GLN A 12 -0.86 -0.60 -6.96
CA GLN A 12 -0.38 -1.96 -7.19
C GLN A 12 0.82 -2.32 -6.30
N ARG A 13 1.73 -1.38 -6.07
CA ARG A 13 2.85 -1.58 -5.14
C ARG A 13 2.37 -1.67 -3.69
N LEU A 14 1.38 -0.85 -3.34
CA LEU A 14 0.80 -0.81 -2.00
C LEU A 14 0.11 -2.14 -1.67
N GLU A 15 -0.71 -2.64 -2.60
CA GLU A 15 -1.41 -3.92 -2.48
C GLU A 15 -0.44 -5.11 -2.41
N ALA A 16 0.57 -5.15 -3.29
CA ALA A 16 1.59 -6.20 -3.25
C ALA A 16 2.35 -6.22 -1.91
N GLN A 17 2.63 -5.05 -1.34
CA GLN A 17 3.28 -4.95 -0.04
C GLN A 17 2.33 -5.37 1.10
N ARG A 18 1.06 -5.00 1.03
CA ARG A 18 0.03 -5.40 2.00
C ARG A 18 -0.12 -6.92 2.06
N LEU A 19 -0.27 -7.56 0.90
CA LEU A 19 -0.40 -9.02 0.78
C LEU A 19 0.83 -9.75 1.34
N ARG A 20 2.03 -9.21 1.12
CA ARG A 20 3.26 -9.77 1.70
C ARG A 20 3.22 -9.72 3.23
N LEU A 21 2.88 -8.57 3.81
CA LEU A 21 2.84 -8.38 5.26
C LEU A 21 1.72 -9.19 5.92
N GLU A 22 0.55 -9.30 5.30
CA GLU A 22 -0.53 -10.19 5.76
C GLU A 22 -0.07 -11.66 5.77
N GLY A 23 0.65 -12.07 4.72
CA GLY A 23 1.26 -13.40 4.64
C GLY A 23 2.29 -13.64 5.75
N GLU A 24 3.14 -12.66 6.05
CA GLU A 24 4.08 -12.71 7.17
C GLU A 24 3.35 -12.78 8.52
N LEU A 25 2.32 -11.97 8.72
CA LEU A 25 1.51 -11.93 9.93
C LEU A 25 0.84 -13.28 10.22
N SER A 26 0.38 -14.00 9.18
CA SER A 26 -0.23 -15.33 9.34
C SER A 26 0.75 -16.39 9.87
N ARG A 27 2.07 -16.16 9.75
CA ARG A 27 3.13 -17.11 10.12
C ARG A 27 3.84 -16.74 11.40
N LEU A 28 3.68 -15.49 11.88
CA LEU A 28 4.36 -15.01 13.07
C LEU A 28 3.56 -15.34 14.34
N PRO A 29 4.23 -15.89 15.38
CA PRO A 29 3.62 -16.01 16.71
C PRO A 29 3.39 -14.62 17.31
N ASP A 30 2.54 -14.56 18.32
CA ASP A 30 2.29 -13.31 19.05
C ASP A 30 3.58 -12.76 19.69
N GLY A 31 3.74 -11.44 19.64
CA GLY A 31 4.90 -10.73 20.18
C GLY A 31 5.36 -9.58 19.30
N GLY A 32 6.47 -8.94 19.68
CA GLY A 32 6.89 -7.67 19.09
C GLY A 32 7.15 -7.67 17.57
N GLN A 33 7.49 -8.83 16.98
CA GLN A 33 7.61 -8.94 15.53
C GLN A 33 6.24 -8.86 14.83
N ARG A 34 5.23 -9.51 15.40
CA ARG A 34 3.84 -9.43 14.93
C ARG A 34 3.33 -8.00 15.06
N ASP A 35 3.57 -7.35 16.19
CA ASP A 35 3.16 -5.97 16.45
C ASP A 35 3.81 -4.99 15.45
N ALA A 36 5.08 -5.19 15.11
CA ALA A 36 5.76 -4.38 14.11
C ALA A 36 5.16 -4.54 12.70
N VAL A 37 4.76 -5.76 12.32
CA VAL A 37 4.07 -6.03 11.04
C VAL A 37 2.68 -5.38 11.02
N VAL A 38 1.94 -5.44 12.13
CA VAL A 38 0.64 -4.76 12.27
C VAL A 38 0.80 -3.24 12.12
N ALA A 39 1.73 -2.62 12.84
CA ALA A 39 2.01 -1.19 12.73
C ALA A 39 2.40 -0.79 11.30
N ARG A 40 3.12 -1.66 10.59
CA ARG A 40 3.47 -1.42 9.18
C ARG A 40 2.25 -1.51 8.25
N LEU A 41 1.32 -2.42 8.49
CA LEU A 41 0.06 -2.49 7.74
C LEU A 41 -0.79 -1.23 7.95
N GLU A 42 -0.88 -0.72 9.19
CA GLU A 42 -1.58 0.53 9.49
C GLU A 42 -0.97 1.72 8.72
N GLN A 43 0.36 1.82 8.65
CA GLN A 43 1.04 2.85 7.86
C GLN A 43 0.70 2.77 6.36
N LEU A 44 0.58 1.56 5.81
CA LEU A 44 0.19 1.40 4.40
C LEU A 44 -1.26 1.82 4.17
N GLN A 45 -2.15 1.54 5.12
CA GLN A 45 -3.53 2.02 5.06
C GLN A 45 -3.58 3.55 5.08
N SER A 46 -2.89 4.21 6.01
CA SER A 46 -2.84 5.67 6.05
C SER A 46 -2.25 6.27 4.76
N ALA A 47 -1.27 5.60 4.14
CA ALA A 47 -0.72 6.03 2.86
C ALA A 47 -1.74 5.92 1.71
N ALA A 48 -2.58 4.88 1.71
CA ALA A 48 -3.69 4.74 0.75
C ALA A 48 -4.68 5.91 0.91
N GLU A 49 -5.12 6.17 2.14
CA GLU A 49 -6.09 7.22 2.44
C GLU A 49 -5.57 8.61 2.05
N MET A 50 -4.29 8.89 2.31
CA MET A 50 -3.65 10.14 1.87
C MET A 50 -3.59 10.26 0.35
N HIS A 51 -3.26 9.18 -0.35
CA HIS A 51 -3.22 9.16 -1.81
C HIS A 51 -4.60 9.46 -2.40
N ASP A 52 -5.64 8.81 -1.89
CA ASP A 52 -7.02 9.03 -2.34
C ASP A 52 -7.46 10.47 -2.10
N PHE A 53 -7.15 11.02 -0.92
CA PHE A 53 -7.43 12.43 -0.60
C PHE A 53 -6.73 13.39 -1.59
N LEU A 54 -5.47 13.13 -1.92
CA LEU A 54 -4.71 13.96 -2.85
C LEU A 54 -5.25 13.85 -4.28
N MET A 55 -5.60 12.65 -4.75
CA MET A 55 -6.16 12.44 -6.09
C MET A 55 -7.52 13.12 -6.27
N VAL A 56 -8.39 13.06 -5.25
CA VAL A 56 -9.68 13.79 -5.25
C VAL A 56 -9.44 15.29 -5.37
N ARG A 57 -8.44 15.82 -4.66
CA ARG A 57 -8.08 17.24 -4.73
C ARG A 57 -7.51 17.63 -6.10
N GLU A 58 -6.65 16.81 -6.69
CA GLU A 58 -6.08 17.06 -8.03
C GLU A 58 -7.16 17.08 -9.11
N ALA A 59 -8.12 16.14 -9.07
CA ALA A 59 -9.25 16.12 -9.98
C ALA A 59 -10.13 17.39 -9.86
N ALA A 60 -10.33 17.89 -8.64
CA ALA A 60 -11.08 19.12 -8.39
C ALA A 60 -10.35 20.39 -8.89
N VAL A 61 -9.01 20.40 -8.83
CA VAL A 61 -8.18 21.50 -9.38
C VAL A 61 -8.15 21.45 -10.90
N ALA A 62 -8.07 20.27 -11.51
CA ALA A 62 -8.02 20.10 -12.96
C ALA A 62 -9.35 20.44 -13.68
N SER A 63 -10.47 20.48 -12.93
CA SER A 63 -11.79 20.81 -13.45
C SER A 63 -12.14 22.30 -13.38
N ARG A 64 -11.18 23.17 -13.04
CA ARG A 64 -11.36 24.62 -12.85
C ARG A 64 -10.56 25.40 -13.90
#